data_AF-B9TQG8-F1
#
_entry.id   AF-B9TQG8-F1
#
_cell.length_a   1.000
_cell.length_b   1.000
_cell.length_c   1.000
_cell.angle_alpha   90.00
_cell.angle_beta   90.00
_cell.angle_gamma   90.00
#
_symmetry.space_group_name_H-M   'P 1'
#
loop_
_entity.id
_entity.type
_entity.pdbx_description
1 polymer ?
#
loop_
_entity_poly.entity_id
_entity_poly.type
_entity_poly.pdbx_seq_one_letter_code
_entity_poly.pdbx_strand_id
1 'polypeptide(L)' 'LTDNIGNIALLQRCAQLGLIASSALAESVADAYREYRTLIHHAKLQGQDAVVADDQLQAERAAVVQLWQALFAGN' A
#
# COMPACT_ATOMS: atom_id res chain seq x y z
N LEU A 1 4.99 9.62 22.55
CA LEU A 1 5.68 8.48 21.91
C LEU A 1 4.84 8.15 20.69
N THR A 2 5.34 8.46 19.49
CA THR A 2 4.63 8.36 18.21
C THR A 2 3.84 7.07 18.12
N ASP A 3 2.51 7.18 18.10
CA ASP A 3 1.64 6.03 17.97
C ASP A 3 2.07 5.21 16.75
N ASN A 4 2.45 3.96 16.96
CA ASN A 4 2.66 3.00 15.87
C ASN A 4 1.27 2.58 15.34
N ILE A 5 0.54 3.53 14.76
CA ILE A 5 -0.81 3.35 14.21
C ILE A 5 -0.83 2.41 12.99
N GLY A 6 0.34 2.06 12.47
CA GLY A 6 0.51 1.22 11.29
C GLY A 6 0.26 1.95 9.97
N ASN A 7 0.74 1.35 8.87
CA ASN A 7 0.73 1.97 7.54
C ASN A 7 -0.68 2.35 7.05
N ILE A 8 -1.69 1.53 7.35
CA ILE A 8 -3.08 1.81 6.94
C ILE A 8 -3.60 3.09 7.59
N ALA A 9 -3.43 3.21 8.91
CA ALA A 9 -3.89 4.41 9.62
C ALA A 9 -3.06 5.64 9.23
N LEU A 10 -1.77 5.45 8.91
CA LEU A 10 -0.94 6.53 8.37
C LEU A 10 -1.47 7.03 7.02
N LEU A 11 -1.79 6.13 6.08
CA LEU A 11 -2.37 6.48 4.77
C LEU A 11 -3.67 7.26 4.94
N GLN A 12 -4.56 6.79 5.81
CA GLN A 12 -5.82 7.46 6.12
C GLN A 12 -5.60 8.85 6.72
N ARG A 13 -4.67 8.98 7.66
CA ARG A 13 -4.33 10.27 8.27
C ARG A 13 -3.71 11.23 7.25
N CYS A 14 -2.85 10.76 6.36
CA CYS A 14 -2.28 11.57 5.29
C CYS A 14 -3.37 12.08 4.33
N ALA A 15 -4.37 11.26 3.99
CA ALA A 15 -5.53 11.71 3.21
C ALA A 15 -6.36 12.76 3.96
N GLN A 16 -6.64 12.55 5.25
CA GLN A 16 -7.37 13.51 6.09
C GLN A 16 -6.66 14.86 6.22
N LEU A 17 -5.33 14.85 6.22
CA LEU A 17 -4.49 16.06 6.26
C LEU A 17 -4.28 16.70 4.87
N GLY A 18 -4.86 16.13 3.81
CA GLY A 18 -4.70 16.62 2.44
C GLY A 18 -3.31 16.37 1.83
N LEU A 19 -2.46 15.57 2.48
CA LEU A 19 -1.15 15.17 1.96
C LEU A 19 -1.26 14.17 0.81
N ILE A 20 -2.35 13.38 0.81
CA ILE A 20 -2.75 12.57 -0.33
C ILE A 20 -4.01 13.20 -0.89
N ALA A 21 -3.93 13.74 -2.11
CA ALA A 21 -5.01 14.51 -2.73
C ALA A 21 -6.32 13.71 -2.94
N SER A 22 -6.23 12.38 -2.96
CA SER A 22 -7.36 11.48 -3.16
C SER A 22 -7.49 10.49 -2.01
N SER A 23 -8.59 10.58 -1.25
CA SER A 23 -8.93 9.59 -0.21
C SER A 23 -9.11 8.20 -0.81
N ALA A 24 -9.70 8.09 -2.00
CA ALA A 24 -9.88 6.83 -2.72
C ALA A 24 -8.53 6.18 -3.08
N LEU A 25 -7.52 6.99 -3.42
CA LEU A 25 -6.16 6.49 -3.66
C LEU A 25 -5.51 5.98 -2.37
N ALA A 26 -5.67 6.71 -1.26
CA ALA A 26 -5.17 6.25 0.04
C ALA A 26 -5.82 4.93 0.49
N GLU A 27 -7.13 4.76 0.27
CA GLU A 27 -7.85 3.52 0.53
C GLU A 27 -7.37 2.37 -0.36
N SER A 28 -7.23 2.62 -1.67
CA SER A 28 -6.75 1.62 -2.63
C SER A 28 -5.35 1.12 -2.28
N VAL A 29 -4.46 2.00 -1.82
CA VAL A 29 -3.11 1.61 -1.35
C VAL A 29 -3.17 0.87 0.00
N ALA A 30 -4.12 1.22 0.87
CA ALA A 30 -4.33 0.48 2.12
C ALA A 30 -4.82 -0.95 1.87
N ASP A 31 -5.68 -1.15 0.86
CA ASP A 31 -6.11 -2.47 0.40
C ASP A 31 -4.95 -3.26 -0.22
N ALA A 32 -4.19 -2.64 -1.12
CA ALA A 32 -2.97 -3.24 -1.68
C ALA A 32 -2.00 -3.71 -0.58
N TYR A 33 -1.80 -2.88 0.45
CA TYR A 33 -0.96 -3.24 1.59
C TYR A 33 -1.50 -4.44 2.38
N ARG A 34 -2.82 -4.53 2.58
CA ARG A 34 -3.44 -5.72 3.21
C ARG A 34 -3.17 -6.97 2.40
N GLU A 35 -3.38 -6.90 1.09
CA GLU A 35 -3.22 -8.05 0.19
C GLU A 35 -1.77 -8.54 0.17
N TYR A 36 -0.80 -7.63 -0.02
CA TYR A 36 0.62 -7.97 0.00
C TYR A 36 1.03 -8.61 1.33
N ARG A 37 0.54 -8.05 2.44
CA ARG A 37 0.87 -8.56 3.77
C ARG A 37 0.29 -9.96 3.98
N THR A 38 -0.94 -10.21 3.53
CA THR A 38 -1.56 -11.55 3.55
C THR A 38 -0.75 -12.55 2.74
N LEU A 39 -0.40 -12.22 1.50
CA LEU A 39 0.37 -13.09 0.61
C LEU A 39 1.75 -13.41 1.19
N ILE A 40 2.47 -12.38 1.66
CA ILE A 40 3.80 -12.56 2.27
C ILE A 40 3.72 -13.46 3.50
N HIS A 41 2.73 -13.27 4.36
CA HIS A 41 2.56 -14.12 5.54
C HIS A 41 2.25 -15.56 5.17
N HIS A 42 1.37 -15.76 4.17
CA HIS A 42 1.03 -17.09 3.69
C HIS A 42 2.25 -17.81 3.09
N ALA A 43 3.03 -17.14 2.24
CA ALA A 43 4.27 -17.69 1.66
C ALA A 43 5.28 -18.07 2.76
N LYS A 44 5.45 -17.21 3.77
CA LYS A 44 6.31 -17.48 4.93
C LYS A 44 5.88 -18.72 5.71
N LEU A 45 4.58 -18.91 5.94
CA LEU A 45 4.06 -20.11 6.61
C LEU A 45 4.38 -21.39 5.83
N GLN A 46 4.54 -21.29 4.51
CA GLN A 46 4.91 -22.39 3.64
C GLN A 46 6.42 -22.54 3.43
N GLY A 47 7.23 -21.68 4.06
CA GLY A 47 8.69 -21.68 3.90
C GLY A 47 9.16 -21.26 2.49
N GLN A 48 8.35 -20.46 1.79
CA GLN A 48 8.61 -20.02 0.42
C GLN A 48 8.75 -18.50 0.34
N ASP A 49 9.39 -18.04 -0.73
CA ASP A 49 9.44 -16.61 -1.05
C ASP A 49 8.09 -16.13 -1.58
N ALA A 50 7.74 -14.89 -1.24
CA ALA A 50 6.51 -14.24 -1.67
C ALA A 50 6.65 -13.65 -3.09
N VAL A 51 6.93 -14.51 -4.06
CA VAL A 51 7.06 -14.14 -5.48
C VAL A 51 5.79 -14.54 -6.22
N VAL A 52 5.23 -13.60 -6.95
CA VAL A 52 4.03 -13.81 -7.79
C VAL A 52 4.37 -13.57 -9.26
N ALA A 53 3.53 -14.10 -10.16
CA ALA A 53 3.60 -13.77 -11.57
C ALA A 53 3.28 -12.28 -11.81
N ASP A 54 3.85 -11.70 -12.86
CA ASP A 54 3.75 -10.25 -13.14
C ASP A 54 2.31 -9.80 -13.48
N ASP A 55 1.47 -10.73 -13.94
CA ASP A 55 0.05 -10.54 -14.21
C ASP A 55 -0.84 -10.59 -12.96
N GLN A 56 -0.28 -10.92 -11.80
CA GLN A 56 -0.97 -10.83 -10.52
C GLN A 56 -0.78 -9.46 -9.88
N LEU A 57 -1.77 -9.06 -9.07
CA LEU A 57 -1.72 -7.83 -8.26
C LEU A 57 -1.52 -6.54 -9.07
N GLN A 58 -1.98 -6.52 -10.32
CA GLN A 58 -1.77 -5.38 -11.22
C GLN A 58 -2.45 -4.11 -10.71
N ALA A 59 -3.67 -4.22 -10.16
CA ALA A 59 -4.43 -3.09 -9.64
C ALA A 59 -3.76 -2.50 -8.38
N GLU A 60 -3.32 -3.37 -7.48
CA GLU A 60 -2.61 -3.04 -6.25
C GLU A 60 -1.28 -2.36 -6.56
N ARG A 61 -0.52 -2.90 -7.53
CA ARG A 61 0.74 -2.29 -8.00
C ARG A 61 0.50 -0.93 -8.61
N ALA A 62 -0.52 -0.80 -9.46
CA ALA A 62 -0.88 0.47 -10.09
C ALA A 62 -1.25 1.54 -9.05
N ALA A 63 -2.04 1.19 -8.02
CA ALA A 63 -2.40 2.12 -6.95
C ALA A 63 -1.17 2.61 -6.17
N VAL A 64 -0.25 1.70 -5.82
CA VAL A 64 1.00 2.06 -5.11
C VAL A 64 1.88 2.96 -5.97
N VAL A 65 2.05 2.65 -7.25
CA VAL A 65 2.83 3.47 -8.19
C VAL A 65 2.20 4.85 -8.36
N GLN A 66 0.87 4.93 -8.49
CA GLN A 66 0.15 6.19 -8.60
C GLN A 66 0.34 7.07 -7.36
N LEU A 67 0.27 6.48 -6.16
CA LEU A 67 0.56 7.21 -4.92
C LEU A 67 2.00 7.69 -4.89
N TRP A 68 2.96 6.84 -5.25
CA TRP A 68 4.37 7.20 -5.29
C TRP A 68 4.62 8.40 -6.22
N GLN A 69 4.05 8.35 -7.44
CA GLN A 69 4.12 9.46 -8.39
C GLN A 69 3.46 10.72 -7.82
N ALA A 70 2.27 10.62 -7.21
CA ALA A 70 1.60 11.78 -6.62
C ALA A 70 2.41 12.46 -5.51
N LEU A 71 3.18 11.70 -4.73
CA LEU A 71 4.00 12.22 -3.64
C LEU A 71 5.34 12.80 -4.11
N PHE A 72 5.94 12.25 -5.18
CA PHE A 72 7.32 12.55 -5.56
C PHE A 72 7.51 13.15 -6.96
N ALA A 73 6.47 13.24 -7.81
CA ALA A 73 6.58 13.83 -9.16
C ALA A 73 6.69 15.37 -9.18
N GLY A 74 6.74 16.02 -8.01
CA GLY A 74 6.83 17.48 -7.86
C GLY A 74 8.16 17.99 -7.30
N ASN A 75 9.28 17.37 -7.63
CA ASN A 75 10.64 17.88 -7.36
C ASN A 75 11.39 18.16 -8.65
#